data_AF-A0A843D1M6-F1
#
_entry.id   AF-A0A843D1M6-F1
#
_cell.length_a   1.000
_cell.length_b   1.000
_cell.length_c   1.000
_cell.angle_alpha   90.00
_cell.angle_beta   90.00
_cell.angle_gamma   90.00
#
_symmetry.space_group_name_H-M   'P 1'
#
loop_
_entity.id
_entity.type
_entity.pdbx_description
1 polymer ?
#
loop_
_entity_poly.entity_id
_entity_poly.type
_entity_poly.pdbx_seq_one_letter_code
_entity_poly.pdbx_strand_id
1 'polypeptide(L)'
;MDERIAALSEEIIDAVKCQCVKDRDQLQNFKLKLCKKYDLQQVPMNSEILANVKPEDRKLLTPYLIKKPMRTMSGVAVVAVMTSPYDCPHGKCAYCPGGVSNNSPQSYTGKEPAARRAGRNDFDPYKQVMDRITQLTEIGHQTDKIDMIIMGGTFTCRDQEYQEWFVRRCFDAMNGVDSTTLGEAQALNEISEHRCVGLTVETRPDVFDDVQIERAMRLGATRVELGVQILDDDILDKVERGHRTDAVRDCTKRCKDHGLKICYHLMPGLPGSSIEHDLECFRKVFDDPNYRPDMLKFYPTLVVDGTKVKDWWQEGSYKPLDTDEAVDLLCRMKEIVPEYVRIQRIQRDIPVPQITAGIMKSNIRQLVADEMERRGRPCRCIRCREVGHRGIKLTDPDKVYLKITEYEASGGKEYFVALEYEDSIVGYVRVRVDDNPVATIRELKVFGKIVSIGEDGDDWQHRGFGKELVGEAERIAKENSKSGIRVTSGVGVRRYYASLGFHKALPYMQKDF
;
A
#
# COMPACT_ATOMS: atom_id res chain seq x y z
N MET A 1 -27.47 -21.46 15.17
CA MET A 1 -26.10 -21.89 14.77
C MET A 1 -26.25 -23.32 14.33
N ASP A 2 -25.93 -23.64 13.07
CA ASP A 2 -26.42 -24.85 12.41
C ASP A 2 -25.43 -26.02 12.61
N GLU A 3 -25.80 -27.03 13.42
CA GLU A 3 -24.97 -28.23 13.70
C GLU A 3 -24.47 -28.92 12.42
N ARG A 4 -25.24 -28.78 11.33
CA ARG A 4 -24.91 -29.30 10.00
C ARG A 4 -23.67 -28.63 9.39
N ILE A 5 -23.45 -27.34 9.66
CA ILE A 5 -22.28 -26.59 9.16
C ILE A 5 -21.03 -26.99 9.93
N ALA A 6 -21.15 -27.29 11.23
CA ALA A 6 -20.03 -27.78 12.04
C ALA A 6 -19.57 -29.17 11.55
N ALA A 7 -20.49 -30.12 11.35
CA ALA A 7 -20.19 -31.45 10.81
C ALA A 7 -19.57 -31.38 9.40
N LEU A 8 -20.10 -30.52 8.53
CA LEU A 8 -19.51 -30.25 7.21
C LEU A 8 -18.08 -29.70 7.31
N SER A 9 -17.82 -28.84 8.29
CA SER A 9 -16.50 -28.23 8.49
C SER A 9 -15.47 -29.26 8.95
N GLU A 10 -15.86 -30.20 9.82
CA GLU A 10 -15.00 -31.32 10.24
C GLU A 10 -14.64 -32.25 9.07
N GLU A 11 -15.61 -32.63 8.22
CA GLU A 11 -15.31 -33.48 7.06
C GLU A 11 -14.40 -32.78 6.02
N ILE A 12 -14.46 -31.45 5.92
CA ILE A 12 -13.53 -30.67 5.10
C ILE A 12 -12.10 -30.74 5.68
N ILE A 13 -11.95 -30.65 7.01
CA ILE A 13 -10.63 -30.79 7.67
C ILE A 13 -10.05 -32.17 7.37
N ASP A 14 -10.83 -33.22 7.55
CA ASP A 14 -10.37 -34.60 7.34
C ASP A 14 -9.96 -34.84 5.89
N ALA A 15 -10.74 -34.33 4.93
CA ALA A 15 -10.40 -34.45 3.51
C ALA A 15 -9.11 -33.70 3.13
N VAL A 16 -8.81 -32.58 3.79
CA VAL A 16 -7.53 -31.86 3.61
C VAL A 16 -6.38 -32.59 4.30
N LYS A 17 -6.58 -33.12 5.52
CA LYS A 17 -5.58 -33.93 6.25
C LYS A 17 -5.19 -35.20 5.50
N CYS A 18 -6.16 -35.89 4.91
CA CYS A 18 -5.96 -37.10 4.11
C CYS A 18 -5.47 -36.84 2.67
N GLN A 19 -5.17 -35.58 2.31
CA GLN A 19 -4.80 -35.16 0.94
C GLN A 19 -5.81 -35.55 -0.16
N CYS A 20 -7.08 -35.76 0.20
CA CYS A 20 -8.17 -35.99 -0.74
C CYS A 20 -8.56 -34.70 -1.48
N VAL A 21 -8.23 -33.54 -0.91
CA VAL A 21 -8.39 -32.21 -1.51
C VAL A 21 -7.02 -31.56 -1.64
N LYS A 22 -6.57 -31.34 -2.87
CA LYS A 22 -5.23 -30.86 -3.20
C LYS A 22 -5.20 -29.42 -3.72
N ASP A 23 -6.35 -28.88 -4.12
CA ASP A 23 -6.48 -27.51 -4.62
C ASP A 23 -7.84 -26.89 -4.27
N ARG A 24 -8.02 -25.61 -4.64
CA ARG A 24 -9.22 -24.82 -4.29
C ARG A 24 -10.46 -25.25 -5.09
N ASP A 25 -10.28 -25.77 -6.29
CA ASP A 25 -11.38 -26.21 -7.15
C ASP A 25 -11.91 -27.56 -6.66
N GLN A 26 -11.01 -28.46 -6.25
CA GLN A 26 -11.34 -29.70 -5.55
C GLN A 26 -12.06 -29.41 -4.23
N LEU A 27 -11.63 -28.40 -3.47
CA LEU A 27 -12.32 -28.00 -2.24
C LEU A 27 -13.73 -27.47 -2.54
N GLN A 28 -13.90 -26.66 -3.59
CA GLN A 28 -15.21 -26.15 -3.98
C GLN A 28 -16.16 -27.27 -4.41
N ASN A 29 -15.65 -28.23 -5.19
CA ASN A 29 -16.41 -29.42 -5.58
C ASN A 29 -16.75 -30.31 -4.37
N PHE A 30 -15.83 -30.43 -3.41
CA PHE A 30 -16.06 -31.17 -2.18
C PHE A 30 -17.14 -30.52 -1.31
N LYS A 31 -17.14 -29.18 -1.19
CA LYS A 31 -18.22 -28.43 -0.53
C LYS A 31 -19.58 -28.69 -1.16
N LEU A 32 -19.67 -28.69 -2.49
CA LEU A 32 -20.92 -28.97 -3.20
C LEU A 32 -21.43 -30.40 -2.91
N LYS A 33 -20.53 -31.39 -2.80
CA LYS A 33 -20.89 -32.76 -2.39
C LYS A 33 -21.40 -32.82 -0.96
N LEU A 34 -20.73 -32.14 -0.03
CA LEU A 34 -21.15 -32.10 1.37
C LEU A 34 -22.47 -31.35 1.57
N CYS A 35 -22.74 -30.29 0.80
CA CYS A 35 -24.02 -29.60 0.85
C CYS A 35 -25.19 -30.53 0.47
N LYS A 36 -24.99 -31.41 -0.51
CA LYS A 36 -25.97 -32.45 -0.85
C LYS A 36 -26.11 -33.51 0.25
N LYS A 37 -25.01 -33.88 0.91
CA LYS A 37 -24.99 -34.87 1.99
C LYS A 37 -25.72 -34.38 3.25
N TYR A 38 -25.56 -33.10 3.59
CA TYR A 38 -26.13 -32.49 4.80
C TYR A 38 -27.41 -31.68 4.54
N ASP A 39 -27.97 -31.75 3.32
CA ASP A 39 -29.19 -31.05 2.92
C ASP A 39 -29.15 -29.53 3.23
N LEU A 40 -28.04 -28.89 2.84
CA LEU A 40 -27.86 -27.45 2.99
C LEU A 40 -28.36 -26.73 1.75
N GLN A 41 -29.26 -25.76 1.93
CA GLN A 41 -29.83 -24.98 0.82
C GLN A 41 -28.83 -24.02 0.16
N GLN A 42 -27.75 -23.67 0.87
CA GLN A 42 -26.70 -22.81 0.38
C GLN A 42 -25.34 -23.38 0.72
N VAL A 43 -24.37 -23.21 -0.18
CA VAL A 43 -22.97 -23.56 0.09
C VAL A 43 -22.42 -22.61 1.16
N PRO A 44 -21.97 -23.13 2.32
CA PRO A 44 -21.47 -22.29 3.39
C PRO A 44 -20.25 -21.50 2.93
N MET A 45 -20.18 -20.25 3.38
CA MET A 45 -19.07 -19.36 3.08
C MET A 45 -17.78 -19.89 3.69
N ASN A 46 -16.64 -19.58 3.06
CA ASN A 46 -15.32 -19.94 3.60
C ASN A 46 -15.12 -19.42 5.03
N SER A 47 -15.69 -18.24 5.34
CA SER A 47 -15.65 -17.63 6.68
C SER A 47 -16.45 -18.42 7.72
N GLU A 48 -17.62 -18.95 7.33
CA GLU A 48 -18.44 -19.80 8.21
C GLU A 48 -17.72 -21.11 8.52
N ILE A 49 -17.04 -21.70 7.53
CA ILE A 49 -16.23 -22.90 7.74
C ILE A 49 -15.04 -22.57 8.66
N LEU A 50 -14.31 -21.48 8.42
CA LEU A 50 -13.20 -21.06 9.27
C LEU A 50 -13.61 -20.75 10.72
N ALA A 51 -14.82 -20.21 10.93
CA ALA A 51 -15.36 -19.93 12.25
C ALA A 51 -15.62 -21.21 13.06
N ASN A 52 -16.00 -22.30 12.40
CA ASN A 52 -16.33 -23.59 13.02
C ASN A 52 -15.13 -24.55 13.16
N VAL A 53 -13.94 -24.13 12.76
CA VAL A 53 -12.72 -24.96 12.80
C VAL A 53 -11.86 -24.57 14.01
N LYS A 54 -11.32 -25.58 14.70
CA LYS A 54 -10.38 -25.40 15.82
C LYS A 54 -9.17 -24.55 15.40
N PRO A 55 -8.60 -23.71 16.27
CA PRO A 55 -7.47 -22.84 15.93
C PRO A 55 -6.27 -23.57 15.29
N GLU A 56 -6.01 -24.80 15.75
CA GLU A 56 -4.94 -25.69 15.28
C GLU A 56 -5.13 -26.09 13.80
N ASP A 57 -6.37 -26.40 13.43
CA ASP A 57 -6.76 -26.83 12.09
C ASP A 57 -6.95 -25.66 11.11
N ARG A 58 -7.09 -24.43 11.60
CA ARG A 58 -7.18 -23.24 10.74
C ARG A 58 -5.93 -23.08 9.87
N LYS A 59 -4.73 -23.37 10.41
CA LYS A 59 -3.47 -23.29 9.65
C LYS A 59 -3.45 -24.24 8.45
N LEU A 60 -3.99 -25.45 8.61
CA LEU A 60 -4.09 -26.47 7.54
C LEU A 60 -5.05 -26.05 6.43
N LEU A 61 -6.17 -25.42 6.78
CA LEU A 61 -7.19 -24.99 5.81
C LEU A 61 -6.87 -23.65 5.14
N THR A 62 -5.99 -22.85 5.73
CA THR A 62 -5.61 -21.50 5.29
C THR A 62 -5.24 -21.42 3.79
N PRO A 63 -4.42 -22.32 3.22
CA PRO A 63 -4.06 -22.28 1.80
C PRO A 63 -5.26 -22.45 0.85
N TYR A 64 -6.29 -23.15 1.29
CA TYR A 64 -7.44 -23.51 0.47
C TYR A 64 -8.62 -22.54 0.64
N LEU A 65 -8.84 -22.08 1.87
CA LEU A 65 -10.00 -21.27 2.25
C LEU A 65 -9.77 -19.76 2.18
N ILE A 66 -8.53 -19.26 2.24
CA ILE A 66 -8.26 -17.82 2.08
C ILE A 66 -8.75 -17.35 0.71
N LYS A 67 -9.61 -16.32 0.70
CA LYS A 67 -10.02 -15.64 -0.54
C LYS A 67 -9.06 -14.50 -0.85
N LYS A 68 -8.49 -14.49 -2.06
CA LYS A 68 -7.56 -13.45 -2.58
C LYS A 68 -6.24 -13.39 -1.76
N PRO A 69 -5.41 -14.45 -1.79
CA PRO A 69 -4.17 -14.55 -1.00
C PRO A 69 -3.19 -13.40 -1.26
N MET A 70 -3.22 -12.81 -2.47
CA MET A 70 -2.47 -11.61 -2.84
C MET A 70 -2.66 -10.42 -1.89
N ARG A 71 -3.74 -10.38 -1.09
CA ARG A 71 -4.06 -9.27 -0.18
C ARG A 71 -3.19 -9.19 1.08
N THR A 72 -2.60 -10.30 1.51
CA THR A 72 -1.70 -10.35 2.69
C THR A 72 -0.45 -11.19 2.44
N MET A 73 -0.12 -11.43 1.17
CA MET A 73 1.06 -12.19 0.77
C MET A 73 2.36 -11.59 1.32
N SER A 74 2.38 -10.29 1.62
CA SER A 74 3.50 -9.62 2.28
C SER A 74 3.53 -9.75 3.82
N GLY A 75 2.63 -10.55 4.42
CA GLY A 75 2.48 -10.68 5.88
C GLY A 75 1.96 -9.43 6.57
N VAL A 76 1.28 -8.53 5.83
CA VAL A 76 0.76 -7.26 6.35
C VAL A 76 -0.64 -7.03 5.80
N ALA A 77 -1.59 -6.77 6.69
CA ALA A 77 -2.96 -6.41 6.38
C ALA A 77 -3.07 -4.93 6.01
N VAL A 78 -3.65 -4.63 4.84
CA VAL A 78 -3.93 -3.24 4.46
C VAL A 78 -5.32 -2.84 4.96
N VAL A 79 -5.34 -1.85 5.85
CA VAL A 79 -6.55 -1.25 6.43
C VAL A 79 -6.67 0.18 5.93
N ALA A 80 -7.54 0.38 4.94
CA ALA A 80 -7.77 1.67 4.33
C ALA A 80 -9.05 2.30 4.91
N VAL A 81 -8.90 3.48 5.50
CA VAL A 81 -9.96 4.27 6.16
C VAL A 81 -10.14 5.59 5.42
N MET A 82 -11.36 6.12 5.42
CA MET A 82 -11.67 7.40 4.80
C MET A 82 -12.06 8.42 5.84
N THR A 83 -11.59 9.64 5.63
CA THR A 83 -11.97 10.80 6.42
C THR A 83 -13.37 11.26 6.06
N SER A 84 -14.01 12.03 6.95
CA SER A 84 -15.25 12.73 6.61
C SER A 84 -15.04 13.66 5.40
N PRO A 85 -16.04 13.80 4.51
CA PRO A 85 -15.94 14.67 3.34
C PRO A 85 -15.52 16.09 3.74
N TYR A 86 -14.59 16.66 2.99
CA TYR A 86 -14.07 18.00 3.22
C TYR A 86 -13.60 18.59 1.90
N ASP A 87 -13.90 19.86 1.68
CA ASP A 87 -13.59 20.52 0.42
C ASP A 87 -12.08 20.72 0.25
N CYS A 88 -11.65 20.62 -1.01
CA CYS A 88 -10.29 20.98 -1.38
C CYS A 88 -10.13 22.51 -1.31
N PRO A 89 -9.01 23.03 -0.77
CA PRO A 89 -8.77 24.48 -0.68
C PRO A 89 -8.83 25.25 -2.00
N HIS A 90 -8.55 24.59 -3.13
CA HIS A 90 -8.56 25.19 -4.47
C HIS A 90 -9.85 24.93 -5.26
N GLY A 91 -10.84 24.25 -4.67
CA GLY A 91 -12.00 23.74 -5.38
C GLY A 91 -11.80 22.33 -5.95
N LYS A 92 -12.57 22.01 -7.01
CA LYS A 92 -12.70 20.65 -7.55
C LYS A 92 -11.98 20.53 -8.89
N CYS A 93 -11.01 19.61 -8.99
CA CYS A 93 -10.35 19.32 -10.27
C CYS A 93 -11.36 18.72 -11.28
N ALA A 94 -11.12 18.96 -12.57
CA ALA A 94 -12.02 18.57 -13.66
C ALA A 94 -12.39 17.07 -13.68
N TYR A 95 -11.47 16.19 -13.29
CA TYR A 95 -11.64 14.72 -13.29
C TYR A 95 -12.12 14.14 -11.95
N CYS A 96 -12.28 14.94 -10.90
CA CYS A 96 -12.66 14.42 -9.58
C CYS A 96 -14.17 14.10 -9.53
N PRO A 97 -14.60 12.84 -9.26
CA PRO A 97 -16.02 12.50 -9.26
C PRO A 97 -16.78 12.87 -7.98
N GLY A 98 -16.08 13.06 -6.85
CA GLY A 98 -16.73 13.32 -5.56
C GLY A 98 -16.35 14.61 -4.86
N GLY A 99 -16.69 14.64 -3.58
CA GLY A 99 -16.56 15.78 -2.68
C GLY A 99 -17.75 15.84 -1.71
N VAL A 100 -17.87 16.96 -0.99
CA VAL A 100 -18.96 17.17 -0.02
C VAL A 100 -20.34 16.99 -0.65
N SER A 101 -20.51 17.38 -1.93
CA SER A 101 -21.77 17.29 -2.68
C SER A 101 -22.35 15.89 -2.86
N ASN A 102 -21.52 14.84 -2.80
CA ASN A 102 -21.99 13.44 -2.90
C ASN A 102 -21.69 12.61 -1.64
N ASN A 103 -21.44 13.29 -0.51
CA ASN A 103 -21.10 12.69 0.79
C ASN A 103 -19.98 11.63 0.67
N SER A 104 -18.92 11.95 -0.09
CA SER A 104 -17.73 11.10 -0.20
C SER A 104 -16.46 11.94 -0.17
N PRO A 105 -15.31 11.39 0.25
CA PRO A 105 -14.05 12.12 0.20
C PRO A 105 -13.71 12.55 -1.21
N GLN A 106 -12.94 13.64 -1.32
CA GLN A 106 -12.57 14.19 -2.61
C GLN A 106 -11.91 13.12 -3.50
N SER A 107 -12.25 13.14 -4.79
CA SER A 107 -11.81 12.16 -5.81
C SER A 107 -12.50 10.79 -5.79
N TYR A 108 -13.37 10.45 -4.83
CA TYR A 108 -14.06 9.16 -4.78
C TYR A 108 -15.53 9.26 -5.25
N THR A 109 -16.12 8.15 -5.70
CA THR A 109 -17.53 8.11 -6.12
C THR A 109 -18.50 7.83 -4.97
N GLY A 110 -17.99 7.38 -3.81
CA GLY A 110 -18.80 6.87 -2.72
C GLY A 110 -19.20 5.39 -2.91
N LYS A 111 -18.89 4.81 -4.07
CA LYS A 111 -19.28 3.43 -4.44
C LYS A 111 -18.12 2.44 -4.38
N GLU A 112 -16.91 2.90 -4.14
CA GLU A 112 -15.76 2.04 -3.89
C GLU A 112 -15.98 1.21 -2.60
N PRO A 113 -15.39 0.00 -2.47
CA PRO A 113 -15.58 -0.81 -1.26
C PRO A 113 -15.17 -0.12 0.04
N ALA A 114 -14.12 0.71 0.00
CA ALA A 114 -13.70 1.49 1.15
C ALA A 114 -14.64 2.67 1.43
N ALA A 115 -15.10 3.37 0.37
CA ALA A 115 -16.04 4.47 0.52
C ALA A 115 -17.41 4.02 1.05
N ARG A 116 -17.92 2.87 0.56
CA ARG A 116 -19.14 2.27 1.12
C ARG A 116 -19.00 1.90 2.59
N ARG A 117 -17.86 1.35 3.00
CA ARG A 117 -17.60 1.05 4.43
C ARG A 117 -17.53 2.33 5.26
N ALA A 118 -16.91 3.39 4.74
CA ALA A 118 -16.84 4.68 5.41
C ALA A 118 -18.24 5.29 5.59
N GLY A 119 -19.03 5.34 4.52
CA GLY A 119 -20.40 5.87 4.57
C GLY A 119 -21.33 5.09 5.49
N ARG A 120 -21.24 3.74 5.55
CA ARG A 120 -22.02 2.93 6.51
C ARG A 120 -21.66 3.20 7.98
N ASN A 121 -20.45 3.67 8.23
CA ASN A 121 -19.93 3.94 9.57
C ASN A 121 -19.93 5.45 9.88
N ASP A 122 -20.60 6.27 9.07
CA ASP A 122 -20.63 7.74 9.21
C ASP A 122 -19.23 8.36 9.32
N PHE A 123 -18.26 7.77 8.60
CA PHE A 123 -16.85 8.15 8.63
C PHE A 123 -16.17 8.06 10.01
N ASP A 124 -16.75 7.31 10.94
CA ASP A 124 -16.15 7.03 12.24
C ASP A 124 -14.86 6.19 12.06
N PRO A 125 -13.69 6.72 12.47
CA PRO A 125 -12.41 6.03 12.32
C PRO A 125 -12.35 4.68 13.06
N TYR A 126 -12.89 4.61 14.27
CA TYR A 126 -12.84 3.40 15.09
C TYR A 126 -13.66 2.28 14.44
N LYS A 127 -14.90 2.59 14.07
CA LYS A 127 -15.80 1.61 13.43
C LYS A 127 -15.27 1.13 12.09
N GLN A 128 -14.68 2.04 11.27
CA GLN A 128 -14.08 1.66 10.00
C GLN A 128 -12.92 0.68 10.14
N VAL A 129 -12.04 0.89 11.14
CA VAL A 129 -10.91 -0.01 11.42
C VAL A 129 -11.42 -1.35 11.92
N MET A 130 -12.33 -1.36 12.91
CA MET A 130 -12.92 -2.58 13.45
C MET A 130 -13.61 -3.41 12.36
N ASP A 131 -14.49 -2.80 11.56
CA ASP A 131 -15.17 -3.45 10.44
C ASP A 131 -14.19 -4.13 9.49
N ARG A 132 -13.05 -3.47 9.24
CA ARG A 132 -12.05 -3.95 8.30
C ARG A 132 -11.20 -5.08 8.89
N ILE A 133 -10.83 -4.99 10.17
CA ILE A 133 -10.11 -6.05 10.88
C ILE A 133 -11.00 -7.29 10.97
N THR A 134 -12.24 -7.16 11.45
CA THR A 134 -13.21 -8.26 11.52
C THR A 134 -13.41 -8.91 10.17
N GLN A 135 -13.64 -8.12 9.12
CA GLN A 135 -13.77 -8.64 7.77
C GLN A 135 -12.55 -9.47 7.34
N LEU A 136 -11.33 -9.00 7.59
CA LEU A 136 -10.09 -9.69 7.20
C LEU A 136 -9.89 -10.99 8.01
N THR A 137 -10.15 -10.94 9.31
CA THR A 137 -10.07 -12.11 10.20
C THR A 137 -11.07 -13.19 9.78
N GLU A 138 -12.31 -12.81 9.45
CA GLU A 138 -13.36 -13.73 8.97
C GLU A 138 -12.97 -14.43 7.67
N ILE A 139 -12.27 -13.76 6.76
CA ILE A 139 -11.79 -14.37 5.51
C ILE A 139 -10.43 -15.09 5.67
N GLY A 140 -9.94 -15.25 6.90
CA GLY A 140 -8.76 -16.03 7.26
C GLY A 140 -7.42 -15.30 7.08
N HIS A 141 -7.44 -13.97 6.95
CA HIS A 141 -6.21 -13.18 6.85
C HIS A 141 -5.70 -12.81 8.24
N GLN A 142 -4.38 -12.89 8.42
CA GLN A 142 -3.71 -12.38 9.62
C GLN A 142 -3.77 -10.85 9.66
N THR A 143 -4.06 -10.31 10.84
CA THR A 143 -4.22 -8.87 11.12
C THR A 143 -3.27 -8.41 12.23
N ASP A 144 -2.25 -9.20 12.56
CA ASP A 144 -1.24 -8.87 13.58
C ASP A 144 -0.37 -7.67 13.18
N LYS A 145 -0.24 -7.43 11.87
CA LYS A 145 0.51 -6.30 11.29
C LYS A 145 -0.39 -5.57 10.30
N ILE A 146 -0.61 -4.29 10.57
CA ILE A 146 -1.48 -3.42 9.79
C ILE A 146 -0.67 -2.31 9.13
N ASP A 147 -0.82 -2.15 7.81
CA ASP A 147 -0.47 -0.95 7.06
C ASP A 147 -1.75 -0.13 6.89
N MET A 148 -1.87 0.93 7.69
CA MET A 148 -3.02 1.82 7.69
C MET A 148 -2.88 2.87 6.58
N ILE A 149 -3.96 3.10 5.83
CA ILE A 149 -4.01 4.12 4.77
C ILE A 149 -5.16 5.07 5.04
N ILE A 150 -4.85 6.35 5.26
CA ILE A 150 -5.83 7.42 5.38
C ILE A 150 -6.08 8.00 4.00
N MET A 151 -7.28 7.75 3.47
CA MET A 151 -7.71 8.15 2.14
C MET A 151 -8.57 9.42 2.15
N GLY A 152 -8.53 10.15 1.04
CA GLY A 152 -9.39 11.33 0.78
C GLY A 152 -8.64 12.55 0.28
N GLY A 153 -7.31 12.56 0.33
CA GLY A 153 -6.44 13.62 -0.21
C GLY A 153 -6.51 14.99 0.50
N THR A 154 -7.49 15.21 1.39
CA THR A 154 -7.72 16.46 2.13
C THR A 154 -7.53 16.31 3.64
N PHE A 155 -7.06 15.16 4.13
CA PHE A 155 -6.81 14.92 5.56
C PHE A 155 -5.87 15.97 6.17
N THR A 156 -4.81 16.31 5.46
CA THR A 156 -3.79 17.30 5.85
C THR A 156 -4.32 18.74 5.84
N CYS A 157 -5.45 18.99 5.17
CA CYS A 157 -6.13 20.28 5.14
C CYS A 157 -7.08 20.48 6.34
N ARG A 158 -7.28 19.44 7.17
CA ARG A 158 -8.15 19.50 8.35
C ARG A 158 -7.42 20.14 9.53
N ASP A 159 -8.18 20.64 10.48
CA ASP A 159 -7.63 21.13 11.75
C ASP A 159 -6.88 20.01 12.49
N GLN A 160 -5.96 20.43 13.37
CA GLN A 160 -5.10 19.51 14.08
C GLN A 160 -5.87 18.58 15.02
N GLU A 161 -6.93 19.09 15.66
CA GLU A 161 -7.75 18.31 16.60
C GLU A 161 -8.43 17.15 15.90
N TYR A 162 -9.00 17.39 14.71
CA TYR A 162 -9.59 16.36 13.87
C TYR A 162 -8.54 15.32 13.44
N GLN A 163 -7.36 15.77 12.98
CA GLN A 163 -6.30 14.85 12.55
C GLN A 163 -5.85 13.93 13.68
N GLU A 164 -5.59 14.49 14.86
CA GLU A 164 -5.16 13.73 16.05
C GLU A 164 -6.26 12.81 16.56
N TRP A 165 -7.50 13.31 16.70
CA TRP A 165 -8.65 12.50 17.09
C TRP A 165 -8.85 11.32 16.14
N PHE A 166 -8.80 11.57 14.83
CA PHE A 166 -9.06 10.56 13.82
C PHE A 166 -8.04 9.42 13.91
N VAL A 167 -6.75 9.76 14.01
CA VAL A 167 -5.68 8.77 14.12
C VAL A 167 -5.69 8.07 15.48
N ARG A 168 -5.94 8.79 16.58
CA ARG A 168 -6.08 8.19 17.92
C ARG A 168 -7.16 7.11 17.91
N ARG A 169 -8.35 7.42 17.38
CA ARG A 169 -9.47 6.45 17.31
C ARG A 169 -9.17 5.25 16.42
N CYS A 170 -8.39 5.42 15.36
CA CYS A 170 -7.89 4.28 14.58
C CYS A 170 -6.96 3.37 15.41
N PHE A 171 -6.06 3.96 16.22
CA PHE A 171 -5.22 3.20 17.14
C PHE A 171 -6.05 2.51 18.23
N ASP A 172 -7.02 3.19 18.82
CA ASP A 172 -7.92 2.61 19.84
C ASP A 172 -8.61 1.34 19.30
N ALA A 173 -9.09 1.37 18.05
CA ALA A 173 -9.68 0.19 17.39
C ALA A 173 -8.69 -0.96 17.22
N MET A 174 -7.43 -0.66 16.89
CA MET A 174 -6.38 -1.68 16.81
C MET A 174 -5.95 -2.21 18.19
N ASN A 175 -6.07 -1.38 19.22
CA ASN A 175 -5.68 -1.72 20.59
C ASN A 175 -6.79 -2.46 21.34
N GLY A 176 -8.05 -2.29 20.94
CA GLY A 176 -9.23 -2.83 21.62
C GLY A 176 -9.60 -2.09 22.91
N VAL A 177 -8.94 -0.96 23.19
CA VAL A 177 -9.16 -0.12 24.38
C VAL A 177 -9.12 1.34 23.99
N ASP A 178 -9.95 2.15 24.64
CA ASP A 178 -9.97 3.60 24.44
C ASP A 178 -8.78 4.26 25.14
N SER A 179 -8.20 5.28 24.51
CA SER A 179 -7.12 6.10 25.07
C SER A 179 -7.52 7.57 25.21
N THR A 180 -6.86 8.27 26.13
CA THR A 180 -7.09 9.70 26.36
C THR A 180 -6.32 10.57 25.37
N THR A 181 -5.10 10.16 25.03
CA THR A 181 -4.20 10.92 24.14
C THR A 181 -3.68 10.05 23.02
N LEU A 182 -3.27 10.69 21.91
CA LEU A 182 -2.60 9.99 20.81
C LEU A 182 -1.32 9.27 21.28
N GLY A 183 -0.55 9.87 22.19
CA GLY A 183 0.67 9.26 22.72
C GLY A 183 0.40 7.96 23.47
N GLU A 184 -0.66 7.92 24.29
CA GLU A 184 -1.13 6.72 24.97
C GLU A 184 -1.59 5.65 23.97
N ALA A 185 -2.41 6.04 22.98
CA ALA A 185 -2.86 5.13 21.91
C ALA A 185 -1.68 4.48 21.17
N GLN A 186 -0.66 5.27 20.84
CA GLN A 186 0.54 4.78 20.18
C GLN A 186 1.34 3.85 21.08
N ALA A 187 1.54 4.20 22.35
CA ALA A 187 2.28 3.37 23.31
C ALA A 187 1.64 2.00 23.50
N LEU A 188 0.31 1.94 23.61
CA LEU A 188 -0.45 0.69 23.65
C LEU A 188 -0.28 -0.13 22.36
N ASN A 189 -0.25 0.54 21.20
CA ASN A 189 -0.12 -0.12 19.91
C ASN A 189 1.28 -0.75 19.68
N GLU A 190 2.32 -0.32 20.40
CA GLU A 190 3.65 -0.95 20.30
C GLU A 190 3.65 -2.41 20.78
N ILE A 191 2.64 -2.81 21.56
CA ILE A 191 2.50 -4.14 22.17
C ILE A 191 1.15 -4.81 21.89
N SER A 192 0.29 -4.19 21.08
CA SER A 192 -1.04 -4.72 20.77
C SER A 192 -0.98 -5.97 19.89
N GLU A 193 -2.10 -6.69 19.81
CA GLU A 193 -2.26 -7.78 18.85
C GLU A 193 -2.22 -7.25 17.41
N HIS A 194 -2.96 -6.17 17.13
CA HIS A 194 -3.00 -5.52 15.82
C HIS A 194 -2.04 -4.32 15.78
N ARG A 195 -0.81 -4.55 15.32
CA ARG A 195 0.24 -3.52 15.33
C ARG A 195 0.23 -2.70 14.05
N CYS A 196 0.18 -1.37 14.17
CA CYS A 196 0.30 -0.46 13.03
C CYS A 196 1.77 -0.35 12.61
N VAL A 197 2.19 -1.20 11.68
CA VAL A 197 3.58 -1.26 11.18
C VAL A 197 3.89 -0.20 10.12
N GLY A 198 2.85 0.46 9.59
CA GLY A 198 2.97 1.58 8.69
C GLY A 198 1.69 2.40 8.67
N LEU A 199 1.84 3.72 8.56
CA LEU A 199 0.74 4.64 8.31
C LEU A 199 1.05 5.44 7.05
N THR A 200 0.05 5.53 6.17
CA THR A 200 0.10 6.25 4.91
C THR A 200 -0.91 7.38 4.91
N VAL A 201 -0.48 8.58 4.52
CA VAL A 201 -1.35 9.73 4.33
C VAL A 201 -1.38 10.10 2.84
N GLU A 202 -2.57 10.21 2.27
CA GLU A 202 -2.77 10.80 0.94
C GLU A 202 -2.94 12.32 1.06
N THR A 203 -2.18 13.08 0.27
CA THR A 203 -2.20 14.55 0.32
C THR A 203 -1.91 15.17 -1.05
N ARG A 204 -2.10 16.49 -1.13
CA ARG A 204 -1.64 17.32 -2.24
C ARG A 204 -0.24 17.87 -1.94
N PRO A 205 0.63 18.01 -2.96
CA PRO A 205 1.96 18.58 -2.78
C PRO A 205 1.99 20.01 -2.22
N ASP A 206 1.07 20.88 -2.66
CA ASP A 206 1.07 22.32 -2.30
C ASP A 206 0.73 22.63 -0.85
N VAL A 207 0.11 21.69 -0.14
CA VAL A 207 -0.30 21.87 1.26
C VAL A 207 0.54 21.05 2.24
N PHE A 208 1.55 20.33 1.77
CA PHE A 208 2.33 19.39 2.60
C PHE A 208 3.75 19.94 2.82
N ASP A 209 3.81 21.03 3.58
CA ASP A 209 5.03 21.70 4.03
C ASP A 209 5.68 20.98 5.23
N ASP A 210 6.79 21.52 5.75
CA ASP A 210 7.53 20.89 6.86
C ASP A 210 6.67 20.74 8.12
N VAL A 211 5.79 21.71 8.41
CA VAL A 211 4.90 21.65 9.58
C VAL A 211 3.89 20.50 9.42
N GLN A 212 3.30 20.34 8.24
CA GLN A 212 2.39 19.21 7.98
C GLN A 212 3.12 17.88 7.93
N ILE A 213 4.35 17.82 7.40
CA ILE A 213 5.19 16.62 7.39
C ILE A 213 5.50 16.18 8.81
N GLU A 214 6.02 17.07 9.66
CA GLU A 214 6.32 16.76 11.06
C GLU A 214 5.07 16.32 11.82
N ARG A 215 3.94 17.00 11.61
CA ARG A 215 2.65 16.62 12.19
C ARG A 215 2.25 15.21 11.76
N ALA A 216 2.25 14.92 10.46
CA ALA A 216 1.93 13.59 9.95
C ALA A 216 2.86 12.50 10.53
N MET A 217 4.16 12.79 10.66
CA MET A 217 5.11 11.87 11.27
C MET A 217 4.84 11.64 12.77
N ARG A 218 4.45 12.68 13.52
CA ARG A 218 4.00 12.55 14.91
C ARG A 218 2.73 11.71 15.04
N LEU A 219 1.81 11.77 14.07
CA LEU A 219 0.66 10.86 13.97
C LEU A 219 1.09 9.40 13.75
N GLY A 220 2.33 9.16 13.30
CA GLY A 220 2.89 7.84 13.01
C GLY A 220 3.06 7.56 11.52
N ALA A 221 2.88 8.57 10.65
CA ALA A 221 3.08 8.42 9.21
C ALA A 221 4.49 7.97 8.87
N THR A 222 4.57 6.97 7.99
CA THR A 222 5.83 6.47 7.43
C THR A 222 5.89 6.65 5.91
N ARG A 223 4.73 6.88 5.28
CA ARG A 223 4.57 7.04 3.84
C ARG A 223 3.62 8.19 3.55
N VAL A 224 3.95 8.97 2.53
CA VAL A 224 3.05 9.92 1.91
C VAL A 224 2.73 9.47 0.49
N GLU A 225 1.50 9.71 0.06
CA GLU A 225 1.13 9.60 -1.34
C GLU A 225 0.68 10.94 -1.89
N LEU A 226 1.38 11.39 -2.92
CA LEU A 226 1.22 12.70 -3.52
C LEU A 226 0.38 12.59 -4.79
N GLY A 227 -0.68 13.38 -4.85
CA GLY A 227 -1.52 13.53 -6.03
C GLY A 227 -0.83 14.33 -7.14
N VAL A 228 0.22 13.80 -7.77
CA VAL A 228 1.02 14.47 -8.81
C VAL A 228 0.27 14.56 -10.14
N GLN A 229 -0.38 13.47 -10.52
CA GLN A 229 -1.12 13.26 -11.77
C GLN A 229 -0.23 13.24 -13.02
N ILE A 230 0.40 14.36 -13.39
CA ILE A 230 1.27 14.49 -14.55
C ILE A 230 2.34 15.56 -14.31
N LEU A 231 3.51 15.41 -14.92
CA LEU A 231 4.61 16.40 -14.85
C LEU A 231 4.56 17.39 -16.01
N ASP A 232 3.44 18.09 -16.12
CA ASP A 232 3.16 19.09 -17.15
C ASP A 232 2.20 20.15 -16.62
N ASP A 233 2.67 21.39 -16.49
CA ASP A 233 1.89 22.45 -15.88
C ASP A 233 0.67 22.88 -16.73
N ASP A 234 0.78 22.85 -18.06
CA ASP A 234 -0.33 23.27 -18.94
C ASP A 234 -1.50 22.29 -18.83
N ILE A 235 -1.20 20.99 -18.72
CA ILE A 235 -2.22 19.96 -18.46
C ILE A 235 -2.80 20.11 -17.05
N LEU A 236 -1.95 20.35 -16.04
CA LEU A 236 -2.40 20.55 -14.65
C LEU A 236 -3.35 21.75 -14.55
N ASP A 237 -3.01 22.87 -15.16
CA ASP A 237 -3.85 24.07 -15.22
C ASP A 237 -5.16 23.78 -15.97
N LYS A 238 -5.09 23.10 -17.12
CA LYS A 238 -6.27 22.73 -17.93
C LYS A 238 -7.27 21.89 -17.16
N VAL A 239 -6.80 20.97 -16.32
CA VAL A 239 -7.66 20.10 -15.50
C VAL A 239 -7.99 20.71 -14.13
N GLU A 240 -7.71 22.01 -13.95
CA GLU A 240 -8.01 22.78 -12.75
C GLU A 240 -7.36 22.17 -11.49
N ARG A 241 -6.12 21.70 -11.64
CA ARG A 241 -5.33 21.19 -10.51
C ARG A 241 -4.75 22.36 -9.73
N GLY A 242 -5.02 22.42 -8.43
CA GLY A 242 -4.54 23.53 -7.59
C GLY A 242 -3.05 23.53 -7.24
N HIS A 243 -2.20 22.86 -8.00
CA HIS A 243 -0.74 22.95 -7.87
C HIS A 243 -0.05 22.63 -9.19
N ARG A 244 1.19 23.10 -9.32
CA ARG A 244 2.06 22.88 -10.47
C ARG A 244 3.18 21.89 -10.12
N THR A 245 4.10 21.66 -11.04
CA THR A 245 5.21 20.71 -10.90
C THR A 245 6.31 21.16 -9.92
N ASP A 246 6.48 22.46 -9.70
CA ASP A 246 7.38 23.04 -8.69
C ASP A 246 7.02 22.59 -7.27
N ALA A 247 5.74 22.66 -6.89
CA ALA A 247 5.23 22.18 -5.62
C ALA A 247 5.49 20.67 -5.43
N VAL A 248 5.48 19.89 -6.52
CA VAL A 248 5.82 18.46 -6.49
C VAL A 248 7.31 18.27 -6.15
N ARG A 249 8.21 19.03 -6.79
CA ARG A 249 9.66 18.97 -6.52
C ARG A 249 9.96 19.34 -5.07
N ASP A 250 9.41 20.47 -4.61
CA ASP A 250 9.66 20.99 -3.27
C ASP A 250 9.12 20.05 -2.18
N CYS A 251 7.87 19.60 -2.33
CA CYS A 251 7.27 18.66 -1.39
C CYS A 251 8.04 17.33 -1.33
N THR A 252 8.50 16.84 -2.49
CA THR A 252 9.28 15.61 -2.57
C THR A 252 10.61 15.73 -1.86
N LYS A 253 11.32 16.85 -2.05
CA LYS A 253 12.55 17.13 -1.32
C LYS A 253 12.32 17.13 0.19
N ARG A 254 11.35 17.92 0.66
CA ARG A 254 11.02 18.00 2.10
C ARG A 254 10.69 16.62 2.67
N CYS A 255 9.88 15.83 1.97
CA CYS A 255 9.54 14.47 2.39
C CYS A 255 10.76 13.54 2.48
N LYS A 256 11.70 13.62 1.52
CA LYS A 256 12.94 12.83 1.55
C LYS A 256 13.85 13.26 2.70
N ASP A 257 14.03 14.55 2.90
CA ASP A 257 14.85 15.12 3.98
C ASP A 257 14.30 14.73 5.38
N HIS A 258 12.97 14.62 5.52
CA HIS A 258 12.31 14.11 6.73
C HIS A 258 12.30 12.59 6.84
N GLY A 259 12.70 11.87 5.80
CA GLY A 259 12.81 10.42 5.82
C GLY A 259 11.53 9.66 5.47
N LEU A 260 10.49 10.30 4.95
CA LEU A 260 9.26 9.64 4.52
C LEU A 260 9.46 8.86 3.23
N LYS A 261 8.71 7.76 3.09
CA LYS A 261 8.54 7.06 1.81
C LYS A 261 7.55 7.84 0.93
N ILE A 262 7.80 7.93 -0.36
CA ILE A 262 7.03 8.77 -1.28
C ILE A 262 6.41 7.92 -2.39
N CYS A 263 5.09 8.03 -2.54
CA CYS A 263 4.36 7.45 -3.66
C CYS A 263 3.77 8.55 -4.54
N TYR A 264 3.98 8.50 -5.85
CA TYR A 264 3.24 9.36 -6.77
C TYR A 264 1.99 8.66 -7.28
N HIS A 265 0.88 9.39 -7.27
CA HIS A 265 -0.31 9.05 -8.07
C HIS A 265 -0.13 9.70 -9.43
N LEU A 266 -0.11 8.91 -10.50
CA LEU A 266 0.05 9.38 -11.87
C LEU A 266 -1.19 8.99 -12.68
N MET A 267 -1.69 9.91 -13.50
CA MET A 267 -2.88 9.76 -14.31
C MET A 267 -2.57 9.92 -15.80
N PRO A 268 -2.22 8.83 -16.50
CA PRO A 268 -2.15 8.84 -17.96
C PRO A 268 -3.52 9.18 -18.58
N GLY A 269 -3.51 9.80 -19.76
CA GLY A 269 -4.70 10.10 -20.56
C GLY A 269 -5.52 11.28 -20.06
N LEU A 270 -4.90 12.23 -19.33
CA LEU A 270 -5.60 13.46 -18.92
C LEU A 270 -5.99 14.30 -20.14
N PRO A 271 -7.09 15.09 -20.07
CA PRO A 271 -7.50 15.98 -21.14
C PRO A 271 -6.40 16.94 -21.58
N GLY A 272 -6.09 16.96 -22.88
CA GLY A 272 -4.99 17.74 -23.45
C GLY A 272 -3.67 16.99 -23.57
N SER A 273 -3.56 15.78 -23.02
CA SER A 273 -2.39 14.90 -23.22
C SER A 273 -2.54 13.99 -24.44
N SER A 274 -1.44 13.32 -24.80
CA SER A 274 -1.37 12.22 -25.77
C SER A 274 -0.53 11.08 -25.18
N ILE A 275 -0.53 9.90 -25.83
CA ILE A 275 0.26 8.74 -25.38
C ILE A 275 1.77 9.09 -25.35
N GLU A 276 2.26 9.74 -26.39
CA GLU A 276 3.65 10.16 -26.52
C GLU A 276 3.99 11.22 -25.46
N HIS A 277 3.11 12.20 -25.25
CA HIS A 277 3.31 13.25 -24.24
C HIS A 277 3.29 12.70 -22.82
N ASP A 278 2.38 11.77 -22.51
CA ASP A 278 2.35 11.08 -21.22
C ASP A 278 3.65 10.32 -20.97
N LEU A 279 4.21 9.67 -22.00
CA LEU A 279 5.47 8.95 -21.88
C LEU A 279 6.65 9.91 -21.67
N GLU A 280 6.68 11.05 -22.37
CA GLU A 280 7.69 12.10 -22.17
C GLU A 280 7.61 12.69 -20.76
N CYS A 281 6.41 13.01 -20.28
CA CYS A 281 6.20 13.45 -18.91
C CYS A 281 6.60 12.38 -17.89
N PHE A 282 6.36 11.11 -18.18
CA PHE A 282 6.76 10.00 -17.32
C PHE A 282 8.28 9.83 -17.25
N ARG A 283 9.02 10.04 -18.35
CA ARG A 283 10.50 10.01 -18.33
C ARG A 283 11.07 11.03 -17.35
N LYS A 284 10.50 12.25 -17.29
CA LYS A 284 10.88 13.30 -16.33
C LYS A 284 10.83 12.83 -14.87
N VAL A 285 9.96 11.89 -14.52
CA VAL A 285 9.82 11.35 -13.15
C VAL A 285 11.14 10.74 -12.63
N PHE A 286 11.96 10.18 -13.52
CA PHE A 286 13.21 9.51 -13.15
C PHE A 286 14.47 10.19 -13.70
N ASP A 287 14.34 10.93 -14.81
CA ASP A 287 15.45 11.70 -15.39
C ASP A 287 15.82 12.92 -14.53
N ASP A 288 14.84 13.60 -13.94
CA ASP A 288 15.07 14.73 -13.03
C ASP A 288 15.24 14.23 -11.58
N PRO A 289 16.40 14.46 -10.95
CA PRO A 289 16.68 14.01 -9.58
C PRO A 289 15.76 14.66 -8.54
N ASN A 290 15.05 15.74 -8.85
CA ASN A 290 14.13 16.39 -7.91
C ASN A 290 12.80 15.64 -7.72
N TYR A 291 12.54 14.57 -8.49
CA TYR A 291 11.37 13.72 -8.34
C TYR A 291 11.73 12.34 -7.75
N ARG A 292 12.13 11.38 -8.57
CA ARG A 292 12.60 10.02 -8.18
C ARG A 292 11.86 9.42 -6.96
N PRO A 293 10.53 9.19 -7.06
CA PRO A 293 9.72 8.64 -5.98
C PRO A 293 10.07 7.17 -5.70
N ASP A 294 9.74 6.68 -4.51
CA ASP A 294 9.96 5.26 -4.16
C ASP A 294 8.87 4.34 -4.73
N MET A 295 7.67 4.88 -4.93
CA MET A 295 6.47 4.15 -5.27
C MET A 295 5.62 4.86 -6.32
N LEU A 296 4.89 4.08 -7.11
CA LEU A 296 3.96 4.59 -8.12
C LEU A 296 2.57 3.95 -7.98
N LYS A 297 1.53 4.74 -8.24
CA LYS A 297 0.18 4.29 -8.55
C LYS A 297 -0.23 4.87 -9.89
N PHE A 298 -0.51 3.98 -10.86
CA PHE A 298 -1.02 4.38 -12.16
C PHE A 298 -2.54 4.36 -12.17
N TYR A 299 -3.13 5.48 -12.50
CA TYR A 299 -4.56 5.72 -12.55
C TYR A 299 -4.95 6.32 -13.90
N PRO A 300 -4.94 5.52 -14.99
CA PRO A 300 -5.42 6.02 -16.27
C PRO A 300 -6.76 6.71 -16.12
N THR A 301 -6.90 7.85 -16.79
CA THR A 301 -8.04 8.75 -16.65
C THR A 301 -9.32 8.05 -17.12
N LEU A 302 -10.38 8.18 -16.33
CA LEU A 302 -11.69 7.60 -16.58
C LEU A 302 -12.71 8.72 -16.68
N VAL A 303 -13.68 8.56 -17.59
CA VAL A 303 -14.85 9.44 -17.63
C VAL A 303 -15.87 8.91 -16.63
N VAL A 304 -16.23 9.75 -15.66
CA VAL A 304 -17.15 9.41 -14.57
C VAL A 304 -18.23 10.46 -14.47
N ASP A 305 -19.44 10.05 -14.09
CA ASP A 305 -20.57 10.95 -13.91
C ASP A 305 -20.27 12.08 -12.89
N GLY A 306 -20.74 13.29 -13.19
CA GLY A 306 -20.55 14.46 -12.33
C GLY A 306 -19.15 15.09 -12.38
N THR A 307 -18.37 14.81 -13.42
CA THR A 307 -17.05 15.39 -13.69
C THR A 307 -17.09 16.31 -14.91
N LYS A 308 -16.27 17.36 -14.93
CA LYS A 308 -16.10 18.23 -16.11
C LYS A 308 -15.49 17.47 -17.29
N VAL A 309 -14.70 16.44 -17.00
CA VAL A 309 -14.20 15.48 -17.99
C VAL A 309 -15.32 14.77 -18.76
N LYS A 310 -16.46 14.49 -18.10
CA LYS A 310 -17.63 13.93 -18.79
C LYS A 310 -18.24 14.94 -19.76
N ASP A 311 -18.34 16.20 -19.36
CA ASP A 311 -18.89 17.25 -20.23
C ASP A 311 -18.01 17.39 -21.50
N TRP A 312 -16.68 17.45 -21.34
CA TRP A 312 -15.75 17.47 -22.47
C TRP A 312 -15.83 16.23 -23.36
N TRP A 313 -16.06 15.05 -22.78
CA TRP A 313 -16.28 13.84 -23.55
C TRP A 313 -17.58 13.87 -24.35
N GLN A 314 -18.68 14.38 -23.76
CA GLN A 314 -19.97 14.50 -24.43
C GLN A 314 -19.94 15.53 -25.57
N GLU A 315 -19.17 16.60 -25.41
CA GLU A 315 -18.92 17.62 -26.44
C GLU A 315 -17.97 17.14 -27.55
N GLY A 316 -17.30 16.00 -27.36
CA GLY A 316 -16.29 15.48 -28.29
C GLY A 316 -14.93 16.16 -28.20
N SER A 317 -14.72 17.04 -27.23
CA SER A 317 -13.44 17.75 -27.00
C SER A 317 -12.41 16.92 -26.21
N TYR A 318 -12.82 15.77 -25.67
CA TYR A 318 -11.95 14.80 -25.00
C TYR A 318 -12.26 13.35 -25.40
N LYS A 319 -11.22 12.58 -25.74
CA LYS A 319 -11.28 11.13 -25.94
C LYS A 319 -10.43 10.44 -24.86
N PRO A 320 -11.01 9.62 -23.97
CA PRO A 320 -10.22 8.86 -23.00
C PRO A 320 -9.45 7.73 -23.69
N LEU A 321 -8.37 7.26 -23.05
CA LEU A 321 -7.64 6.08 -23.50
C LEU A 321 -8.58 4.86 -23.50
N ASP A 322 -8.52 4.07 -24.58
CA ASP A 322 -9.08 2.74 -24.57
C ASP A 322 -8.17 1.75 -23.82
N THR A 323 -8.59 0.48 -23.76
CA THR A 323 -7.85 -0.52 -22.99
C THR A 323 -6.52 -0.89 -23.63
N ASP A 324 -6.44 -0.94 -24.95
CA ASP A 324 -5.24 -1.38 -25.66
C ASP A 324 -4.21 -0.24 -25.70
N GLU A 325 -4.67 0.99 -25.93
CA GLU A 325 -3.88 2.23 -25.77
C GLU A 325 -3.29 2.33 -24.35
N ALA A 326 -4.10 2.09 -23.31
CA ALA A 326 -3.63 2.11 -21.93
C ALA A 326 -2.63 0.98 -21.61
N VAL A 327 -2.85 -0.23 -22.14
CA VAL A 327 -1.93 -1.36 -21.95
C VAL A 327 -0.58 -1.05 -22.60
N ASP A 328 -0.56 -0.55 -23.84
CA ASP A 328 0.68 -0.19 -24.52
C ASP A 328 1.47 0.89 -23.75
N LEU A 329 0.79 1.97 -23.37
CA LEU A 329 1.40 3.06 -22.63
C LEU A 329 1.96 2.60 -21.28
N LEU A 330 1.21 1.79 -20.54
CA LEU A 330 1.65 1.26 -19.25
C LEU A 330 2.83 0.28 -19.41
N CYS A 331 2.88 -0.53 -20.48
CA CYS A 331 4.05 -1.35 -20.80
C CYS A 331 5.28 -0.47 -21.01
N ARG A 332 5.18 0.56 -21.87
CA ARG A 332 6.27 1.52 -22.16
C ARG A 332 6.74 2.26 -20.90
N MET A 333 5.82 2.70 -20.05
CA MET A 333 6.16 3.31 -18.75
C MET A 333 6.88 2.33 -17.83
N LYS A 334 6.40 1.08 -17.72
CA LYS A 334 7.00 0.07 -16.83
C LYS A 334 8.41 -0.37 -17.23
N GLU A 335 8.78 -0.20 -18.49
CA GLU A 335 10.15 -0.43 -18.97
C GLU A 335 11.14 0.63 -18.47
N ILE A 336 10.68 1.85 -18.19
CA ILE A 336 11.50 2.97 -17.69
C ILE A 336 11.69 2.87 -16.17
N VAL A 337 10.75 2.22 -15.46
CA VAL A 337 10.72 2.18 -13.98
C VAL A 337 12.00 1.54 -13.41
N PRO A 338 12.79 2.30 -12.62
CA PRO A 338 13.98 1.78 -11.98
C PRO A 338 13.73 0.64 -11.00
N GLU A 339 14.76 -0.14 -10.76
CA GLU A 339 14.73 -1.32 -9.88
C GLU A 339 14.40 -1.03 -8.41
N TYR A 340 14.66 0.20 -7.94
CA TYR A 340 14.34 0.66 -6.59
C TYR A 340 12.87 1.07 -6.40
N VAL A 341 12.06 1.10 -7.47
CA VAL A 341 10.70 1.61 -7.44
C VAL A 341 9.68 0.49 -7.31
N ARG A 342 8.63 0.70 -6.52
CA ARG A 342 7.52 -0.24 -6.38
C ARG A 342 6.22 0.30 -6.98
N ILE A 343 5.69 -0.38 -7.99
CA ILE A 343 4.38 -0.06 -8.57
C ILE A 343 3.28 -0.72 -7.74
N GLN A 344 2.67 0.04 -6.83
CA GLN A 344 1.65 -0.48 -5.91
C GLN A 344 0.39 -0.89 -6.64
N ARG A 345 -0.12 -0.03 -7.54
CA ARG A 345 -1.42 -0.20 -8.18
C ARG A 345 -1.37 0.25 -9.64
N ILE A 346 -2.15 -0.45 -10.46
CA ILE A 346 -2.46 -0.10 -11.85
C ILE A 346 -3.99 -0.17 -11.89
N GLN A 347 -4.63 0.95 -12.21
CA GLN A 347 -6.09 1.20 -12.16
C GLN A 347 -6.65 1.58 -10.79
N ARG A 348 -7.66 2.47 -10.76
CA ARG A 348 -8.39 2.88 -9.55
C ARG A 348 -9.44 1.84 -9.18
N ASP A 349 -9.82 1.80 -7.90
CA ASP A 349 -10.87 0.90 -7.39
C ASP A 349 -12.28 1.44 -7.67
N ILE A 350 -12.50 2.11 -8.81
CA ILE A 350 -13.81 2.64 -9.24
C ILE A 350 -14.63 1.48 -9.84
N PRO A 351 -15.86 1.21 -9.35
CA PRO A 351 -16.71 0.18 -9.93
C PRO A 351 -17.04 0.48 -11.40
N VAL A 352 -16.98 -0.54 -12.27
CA VAL A 352 -17.30 -0.41 -13.71
C VAL A 352 -18.63 0.29 -14.00
N PRO A 353 -19.73 0.05 -13.25
CA PRO A 353 -21.00 0.77 -13.47
C PRO A 353 -20.94 2.28 -13.18
N GLN A 354 -19.84 2.81 -12.67
CA GLN A 354 -19.62 4.25 -12.47
C GLN A 354 -18.74 4.85 -13.57
N ILE A 355 -18.21 4.04 -14.48
CA ILE A 355 -17.35 4.49 -15.57
C ILE A 355 -18.22 4.66 -16.81
N THR A 356 -18.32 5.89 -17.30
CA THR A 356 -19.08 6.24 -18.50
C THR A 356 -18.28 5.92 -19.77
N ALA A 357 -16.98 6.20 -19.76
CA ALA A 357 -16.05 5.92 -20.86
C ALA A 357 -14.60 5.79 -20.38
N GLY A 358 -13.76 5.16 -21.21
CA GLY A 358 -12.36 4.84 -20.91
C GLY A 358 -12.17 3.35 -20.66
N ILE A 359 -11.37 3.01 -19.65
CA ILE A 359 -10.98 1.63 -19.40
C ILE A 359 -12.07 0.85 -18.64
N MET A 360 -12.74 -0.07 -19.33
CA MET A 360 -13.83 -0.89 -18.77
C MET A 360 -13.36 -2.25 -18.22
N LYS A 361 -12.15 -2.71 -18.61
CA LYS A 361 -11.60 -3.99 -18.10
C LYS A 361 -11.04 -3.80 -16.69
N SER A 362 -11.35 -4.72 -15.78
CA SER A 362 -10.89 -4.68 -14.37
C SER A 362 -9.56 -5.39 -14.11
N ASN A 363 -8.96 -6.00 -15.13
CA ASN A 363 -7.76 -6.83 -15.04
C ASN A 363 -6.55 -6.24 -15.79
N ILE A 364 -6.46 -4.91 -15.91
CA ILE A 364 -5.40 -4.21 -16.65
C ILE A 364 -4.00 -4.64 -16.22
N ARG A 365 -3.78 -4.84 -14.93
CA ARG A 365 -2.48 -5.31 -14.42
C ARG A 365 -2.05 -6.64 -15.04
N GLN A 366 -2.99 -7.56 -15.29
CA GLN A 366 -2.71 -8.84 -15.94
C GLN A 366 -2.40 -8.63 -17.41
N LEU A 367 -3.24 -7.85 -18.11
CA LEU A 367 -3.04 -7.55 -19.54
C LEU A 367 -1.68 -6.90 -19.81
N VAL A 368 -1.27 -5.95 -18.96
CA VAL A 368 0.07 -5.34 -19.02
C VAL A 368 1.17 -6.37 -18.75
N ALA A 369 0.98 -7.32 -17.84
CA ALA A 369 1.98 -8.36 -17.58
C ALA A 369 2.14 -9.29 -18.79
N ASP A 370 1.03 -9.78 -19.33
CA ASP A 370 0.99 -10.67 -20.50
C ASP A 370 1.63 -9.99 -21.73
N GLU A 371 1.31 -8.70 -21.94
CA GLU A 371 1.86 -7.93 -23.05
C GLU A 371 3.36 -7.66 -22.88
N MET A 372 3.84 -7.37 -21.67
CA MET A 372 5.29 -7.24 -21.40
C MET A 372 6.05 -8.55 -21.63
N GLU A 373 5.44 -9.69 -21.29
CA GLU A 373 6.00 -11.02 -21.58
C GLU A 373 6.06 -11.26 -23.09
N ARG A 374 5.00 -10.96 -23.83
CA ARG A 374 4.97 -11.05 -25.30
C ARG A 374 6.04 -10.20 -25.98
N ARG A 375 6.36 -9.03 -25.41
CA ARG A 375 7.43 -8.12 -25.88
C ARG A 375 8.85 -8.60 -25.52
N GLY A 376 9.00 -9.59 -24.65
CA GLY A 376 10.30 -10.03 -24.13
C GLY A 376 10.97 -8.98 -23.24
N ARG A 377 10.21 -8.06 -22.65
CA ARG A 377 10.73 -6.94 -21.83
C ARG A 377 10.05 -6.96 -20.46
N PRO A 378 10.47 -7.84 -19.54
CA PRO A 378 9.82 -8.00 -18.24
C PRO A 378 10.03 -6.78 -17.34
N CYS A 379 9.04 -6.48 -16.49
CA CYS A 379 9.13 -5.36 -15.56
C CYS A 379 10.12 -5.64 -14.42
N ARG A 380 11.02 -4.68 -14.16
CA ARG A 380 12.09 -4.76 -13.14
C ARG A 380 11.74 -4.09 -11.81
N CYS A 381 10.53 -3.55 -11.66
CA CYS A 381 10.10 -2.90 -10.41
C CYS A 381 10.10 -3.90 -9.24
N ILE A 382 10.21 -3.39 -8.00
CA ILE A 382 10.24 -4.20 -6.78
C ILE A 382 9.11 -5.22 -6.76
N ARG A 383 7.86 -4.80 -7.05
CA ARG A 383 6.68 -5.66 -6.99
C ARG A 383 6.78 -6.91 -7.85
N CYS A 384 7.40 -6.80 -9.02
CA CYS A 384 7.57 -7.91 -9.97
C CYS A 384 8.73 -8.85 -9.59
N ARG A 385 9.58 -8.43 -8.64
CA ARG A 385 10.74 -9.18 -8.15
C ARG A 385 10.60 -9.66 -6.71
N GLU A 386 9.54 -9.29 -5.96
CA GLU A 386 9.34 -9.78 -4.58
C GLU A 386 9.23 -11.32 -4.57
N VAL A 387 9.99 -12.00 -3.71
CA VAL A 387 9.98 -13.49 -3.61
C VAL A 387 8.58 -14.07 -3.42
N GLY A 388 7.74 -13.39 -2.63
CA GLY A 388 6.35 -13.80 -2.42
C GLY A 388 5.49 -13.74 -3.69
N HIS A 389 5.75 -12.77 -4.58
CA HIS A 389 5.01 -12.63 -5.83
C HIS A 389 5.50 -13.60 -6.92
N ARG A 390 6.79 -13.94 -6.92
CA ARG A 390 7.35 -14.95 -7.84
C ARG A 390 7.14 -16.39 -7.35
N GLY A 391 6.71 -16.58 -6.10
CA GLY A 391 6.52 -17.92 -5.52
C GLY A 391 7.82 -18.69 -5.31
N ILE A 392 8.95 -17.98 -5.23
CA ILE A 392 10.27 -18.58 -5.09
C ILE A 392 10.49 -19.02 -3.65
N LYS A 393 10.97 -20.26 -3.49
CA LYS A 393 11.40 -20.82 -2.20
C LYS A 393 12.91 -20.70 -2.11
N LEU A 394 13.39 -20.18 -0.99
CA LEU A 394 14.82 -20.03 -0.71
C LEU A 394 15.42 -21.39 -0.33
N THR A 395 15.68 -22.25 -1.32
CA THR A 395 16.21 -23.60 -1.08
C THR A 395 17.67 -23.60 -0.66
N ASP A 396 18.43 -22.59 -1.07
CA ASP A 396 19.86 -22.46 -0.80
C ASP A 396 20.19 -21.04 -0.33
N PRO A 397 20.19 -20.79 0.99
CA PRO A 397 20.37 -19.46 1.55
C PRO A 397 21.73 -18.83 1.28
N ASP A 398 22.76 -19.63 0.99
CA ASP A 398 24.12 -19.14 0.73
C ASP A 398 24.23 -18.43 -0.64
N LYS A 399 23.19 -18.58 -1.48
CA LYS A 399 23.06 -17.86 -2.76
C LYS A 399 22.40 -16.49 -2.63
N VAL A 400 21.93 -16.11 -1.44
CA VAL A 400 21.43 -14.75 -1.21
C VAL A 400 22.63 -13.80 -1.25
N TYR A 401 22.59 -12.81 -2.13
CA TYR A 401 23.64 -11.80 -2.25
C TYR A 401 23.09 -10.40 -2.06
N LEU A 402 23.95 -9.48 -1.62
CA LEU A 402 23.63 -8.08 -1.41
C LEU A 402 23.92 -7.26 -2.66
N LYS A 403 22.97 -6.42 -3.06
CA LYS A 403 23.08 -5.48 -4.19
C LYS A 403 22.78 -4.07 -3.73
N ILE A 404 23.67 -3.13 -4.01
CA ILE A 404 23.51 -1.71 -3.68
C ILE A 404 23.29 -0.93 -4.97
N THR A 405 22.22 -0.12 -5.02
CA THR A 405 21.96 0.84 -6.09
C THR A 405 21.99 2.24 -5.48
N GLU A 406 23.00 3.04 -5.86
CA GLU A 406 23.12 4.45 -5.48
C GLU A 406 22.47 5.35 -6.56
N TYR A 407 21.74 6.37 -6.14
CA TYR A 407 21.22 7.40 -7.03
C TYR A 407 21.02 8.73 -6.29
N GLU A 408 21.21 9.84 -6.99
CA GLU A 408 20.92 11.16 -6.45
C GLU A 408 19.41 11.40 -6.41
N ALA A 409 18.91 12.03 -5.35
CA ALA A 409 17.54 12.51 -5.31
C ALA A 409 17.39 13.71 -4.38
N SER A 410 16.79 14.79 -4.89
CA SER A 410 16.42 15.99 -4.13
C SER A 410 17.58 16.59 -3.32
N GLY A 411 18.76 16.67 -3.94
CA GLY A 411 19.99 17.21 -3.31
C GLY A 411 20.67 16.27 -2.31
N GLY A 412 20.23 15.02 -2.18
CA GLY A 412 20.90 13.99 -1.36
C GLY A 412 21.20 12.73 -2.15
N LYS A 413 21.89 11.78 -1.52
CA LYS A 413 22.17 10.44 -2.05
C LYS A 413 21.23 9.41 -1.43
N GLU A 414 20.62 8.60 -2.27
CA GLU A 414 19.81 7.46 -1.88
C GLU A 414 20.55 6.17 -2.18
N TYR A 415 20.60 5.28 -1.19
CA TYR A 415 21.12 3.93 -1.29
C TYR A 415 19.96 2.95 -1.17
N PHE A 416 19.66 2.24 -2.24
CA PHE A 416 18.75 1.10 -2.23
C PHE A 416 19.57 -0.18 -2.10
N VAL A 417 19.57 -0.75 -0.90
CA VAL A 417 20.30 -1.99 -0.58
C VAL A 417 19.31 -3.13 -0.56
N ALA A 418 19.47 -4.12 -1.44
CA ALA A 418 18.58 -5.27 -1.56
C ALA A 418 19.34 -6.58 -1.36
N LEU A 419 18.71 -7.52 -0.66
CA LEU A 419 19.09 -8.93 -0.65
C LEU A 419 18.32 -9.62 -1.78
N GLU A 420 19.06 -10.17 -2.74
CA GLU A 420 18.52 -10.84 -3.92
C GLU A 420 18.86 -12.34 -3.94
N TYR A 421 17.93 -13.14 -4.44
CA TYR A 421 18.06 -14.57 -4.70
C TYR A 421 17.39 -14.89 -6.04
N GLU A 422 18.12 -15.47 -6.99
CA GLU A 422 17.60 -15.79 -8.33
C GLU A 422 16.82 -14.60 -8.95
N ASP A 423 17.46 -13.43 -8.99
CA ASP A 423 16.88 -12.17 -9.52
C ASP A 423 15.64 -11.66 -8.76
N SER A 424 15.42 -12.13 -7.53
CA SER A 424 14.22 -11.87 -6.74
C SER A 424 14.58 -11.28 -5.39
N ILE A 425 13.84 -10.25 -4.97
CA ILE A 425 14.12 -9.48 -3.76
C ILE A 425 13.53 -10.21 -2.55
N VAL A 426 14.42 -10.60 -1.64
CA VAL A 426 14.11 -11.18 -0.32
C VAL A 426 13.80 -10.08 0.69
N GLY A 427 14.58 -9.00 0.67
CA GLY A 427 14.37 -7.83 1.49
C GLY A 427 15.22 -6.66 1.02
N TYR A 428 14.93 -5.46 1.50
CA TYR A 428 15.69 -4.26 1.19
C TYR A 428 15.63 -3.21 2.29
N VAL A 429 16.59 -2.31 2.28
CA VAL A 429 16.60 -1.07 3.07
C VAL A 429 16.87 0.13 2.16
N ARG A 430 16.17 1.25 2.44
CA ARG A 430 16.41 2.55 1.80
C ARG A 430 17.14 3.45 2.80
N VAL A 431 18.34 3.88 2.44
CA VAL A 431 19.16 4.77 3.26
C VAL A 431 19.38 6.08 2.51
N ARG A 432 19.11 7.19 3.18
CA ARG A 432 19.40 8.54 2.66
C ARG A 432 20.57 9.14 3.41
N VAL A 433 21.48 9.74 2.64
CA VAL A 433 22.62 10.54 3.09
C VAL A 433 22.52 11.89 2.39
N ASP A 434 22.34 12.95 3.16
CA ASP A 434 22.28 14.34 2.70
C ASP A 434 23.13 15.21 3.64
N ASP A 435 22.92 16.52 3.70
CA ASP A 435 23.70 17.40 4.57
C ASP A 435 23.38 17.22 6.07
N ASN A 436 22.37 16.43 6.44
CA ASN A 436 22.10 16.14 7.83
C ASN A 436 23.28 15.36 8.47
N PRO A 437 23.63 15.66 9.74
CA PRO A 437 24.70 14.95 10.44
C PRO A 437 24.37 13.47 10.68
N VAL A 438 23.09 13.11 10.61
CA VAL A 438 22.56 11.76 10.87
C VAL A 438 21.98 11.19 9.57
N ALA A 439 22.39 9.96 9.21
CA ALA A 439 21.79 9.25 8.07
C ALA A 439 20.35 8.82 8.38
N THR A 440 19.53 8.60 7.35
CA THR A 440 18.13 8.22 7.54
C THR A 440 17.78 6.90 6.86
N ILE A 441 17.34 5.89 7.62
CA ILE A 441 16.65 4.72 7.10
C ILE A 441 15.19 5.11 6.85
N ARG A 442 14.82 5.21 5.57
CA ARG A 442 13.48 5.60 5.11
C ARG A 442 12.52 4.41 5.07
N GLU A 443 13.05 3.22 4.80
CA GLU A 443 12.28 1.98 4.72
C GLU A 443 13.17 0.78 5.01
N LEU A 444 12.67 -0.17 5.80
CA LEU A 444 13.17 -1.53 5.87
C LEU A 444 12.02 -2.46 5.55
N LYS A 445 12.22 -3.38 4.62
CA LYS A 445 11.21 -4.37 4.24
C LYS A 445 11.85 -5.73 4.02
N VAL A 446 11.39 -6.74 4.74
CA VAL A 446 11.73 -8.14 4.49
C VAL A 446 10.45 -8.89 4.08
N PHE A 447 10.51 -9.62 2.97
CA PHE A 447 9.40 -10.38 2.43
C PHE A 447 9.40 -11.80 3.00
N GLY A 448 8.25 -12.26 3.49
CA GLY A 448 8.07 -13.60 4.05
C GLY A 448 6.76 -13.70 4.84
N LYS A 449 6.23 -14.92 4.99
CA LYS A 449 5.19 -15.20 5.98
C LYS A 449 5.87 -15.12 7.35
N ILE A 450 5.24 -14.37 8.24
CA ILE A 450 5.75 -14.16 9.58
C ILE A 450 4.94 -15.10 10.45
N VAL A 451 5.57 -16.11 11.02
CA VAL A 451 4.97 -16.82 12.13
C VAL A 451 4.83 -15.80 13.26
N SER A 452 3.67 -15.85 13.91
CA SER A 452 3.37 -15.09 15.12
C SER A 452 4.56 -15.16 16.07
N ILE A 453 4.96 -14.02 16.65
CA ILE A 453 6.03 -13.99 17.65
C ILE A 453 5.63 -14.93 18.80
N GLY A 454 6.32 -16.07 18.95
CA GLY A 454 6.08 -17.03 20.03
C GLY A 454 5.77 -18.48 19.60
N GLU A 455 5.72 -18.79 18.30
CA GLU A 455 5.67 -20.18 17.84
C GLU A 455 6.95 -20.51 17.06
N ASP A 456 7.65 -21.56 17.50
CA ASP A 456 8.79 -22.17 16.77
C ASP A 456 8.27 -22.79 15.46
N GLY A 457 8.12 -21.95 14.45
CA GLY A 457 7.82 -22.34 13.08
C GLY A 457 9.01 -22.04 12.19
N ASP A 458 9.29 -22.96 11.28
CA ASP A 458 10.38 -23.03 10.29
C ASP A 458 10.41 -21.87 9.25
N ASP A 459 9.96 -20.67 9.61
CA ASP A 459 9.67 -19.57 8.67
C ASP A 459 10.79 -18.53 8.55
N TRP A 460 11.00 -18.17 7.29
CA TRP A 460 12.14 -17.50 6.64
C TRP A 460 12.65 -16.19 7.26
N GLN A 461 11.93 -15.57 8.20
CA GLN A 461 12.35 -14.31 8.83
C GLN A 461 13.33 -14.46 10.00
N HIS A 462 13.53 -15.68 10.53
CA HIS A 462 14.42 -15.92 11.66
C HIS A 462 15.92 -15.95 11.31
N ARG A 463 16.31 -15.71 10.05
CA ARG A 463 17.73 -15.67 9.62
C ARG A 463 18.43 -14.32 9.77
N GLY A 464 17.76 -13.31 10.32
CA GLY A 464 18.42 -12.04 10.62
C GLY A 464 18.65 -11.12 9.43
N PHE A 465 18.06 -11.37 8.25
CA PHE A 465 18.15 -10.48 7.08
C PHE A 465 17.81 -9.02 7.38
N GLY A 466 16.82 -8.77 8.25
CA GLY A 466 16.51 -7.42 8.70
C GLY A 466 17.66 -6.78 9.47
N LYS A 467 18.32 -7.54 10.34
CA LYS A 467 19.50 -7.09 11.11
C LYS A 467 20.70 -6.88 10.19
N GLU A 468 20.90 -7.74 9.21
CA GLU A 468 21.95 -7.61 8.19
C GLU A 468 21.76 -6.32 7.37
N LEU A 469 20.56 -6.07 6.86
CA LEU A 469 20.23 -4.84 6.13
C LEU A 469 20.40 -3.59 7.01
N VAL A 470 20.03 -3.63 8.29
CA VAL A 470 20.28 -2.51 9.22
C VAL A 470 21.78 -2.33 9.46
N GLY A 471 22.55 -3.41 9.60
CA GLY A 471 24.01 -3.35 9.73
C GLY A 471 24.67 -2.70 8.51
N GLU A 472 24.18 -3.02 7.31
CA GLU A 472 24.66 -2.40 6.08
C GLU A 472 24.29 -0.91 5.99
N ALA A 473 23.11 -0.52 6.47
CA ALA A 473 22.74 0.88 6.58
C ALA A 473 23.65 1.65 7.56
N GLU A 474 24.02 1.03 8.69
CA GLU A 474 25.00 1.59 9.63
C GLU A 474 26.39 1.73 9.00
N ARG A 475 26.84 0.75 8.21
CA ARG A 475 28.11 0.82 7.45
C ARG A 475 28.12 2.01 6.49
N ILE A 476 27.07 2.14 5.65
CA ILE A 476 26.93 3.24 4.69
C ILE A 476 26.95 4.60 5.41
N ALA A 477 26.25 4.71 6.54
CA ALA A 477 26.23 5.95 7.31
C ALA A 477 27.61 6.32 7.88
N LYS A 478 28.37 5.34 8.41
CA LYS A 478 29.74 5.55 8.91
C LYS A 478 30.71 5.94 7.80
N GLU A 479 30.63 5.30 6.64
CA GLU A 479 31.47 5.63 5.47
C GLU A 479 31.20 7.05 4.94
N ASN A 480 29.98 7.54 5.10
CA ASN A 480 29.60 8.91 4.77
C ASN A 480 29.80 9.88 5.95
N SER A 481 30.62 9.52 6.96
CA SER A 481 30.99 10.37 8.10
C SER A 481 29.80 10.94 8.89
N LYS A 482 28.73 10.17 9.01
CA LYS A 482 27.55 10.54 9.81
C LYS A 482 27.78 10.23 11.28
N SER A 483 27.26 11.10 12.17
CA SER A 483 27.38 10.96 13.63
C SER A 483 26.43 9.90 14.21
N GLY A 484 25.47 9.44 13.41
CA GLY A 484 24.50 8.43 13.79
C GLY A 484 23.54 8.11 12.65
N ILE A 485 22.51 7.34 12.98
CA ILE A 485 21.45 6.94 12.05
C ILE A 485 20.07 7.00 12.73
N ARG A 486 19.08 7.53 12.00
CA ARG A 486 17.68 7.57 12.42
C ARG A 486 16.79 6.75 11.49
N VAL A 487 15.63 6.33 11.97
CA VAL A 487 14.70 5.47 11.25
C VAL A 487 13.29 6.04 11.29
N THR A 488 12.66 6.15 10.13
CA THR A 488 11.22 6.38 10.00
C THR A 488 10.47 5.09 10.31
N SER A 489 10.09 4.92 11.57
CA SER A 489 9.55 3.66 12.10
C SER A 489 8.05 3.74 12.35
N GLY A 490 7.29 2.74 11.87
CA GLY A 490 5.89 2.59 12.25
C GLY A 490 5.78 2.28 13.75
N VAL A 491 4.72 2.75 14.39
CA VAL A 491 4.51 2.59 15.84
C VAL A 491 4.67 1.13 16.27
N GLY A 492 4.00 0.21 15.58
CA GLY A 492 4.02 -1.22 15.84
C GLY A 492 5.36 -1.94 15.62
N VAL A 493 6.38 -1.26 15.08
CA VAL A 493 7.72 -1.83 14.84
C VAL A 493 8.83 -1.13 15.62
N ARG A 494 8.53 -0.14 16.47
CA ARG A 494 9.55 0.55 17.29
C ARG A 494 10.34 -0.39 18.20
N ARG A 495 9.69 -1.41 18.79
CA ARG A 495 10.36 -2.43 19.63
C ARG A 495 11.38 -3.28 18.86
N TYR A 496 11.18 -3.50 17.56
CA TYR A 496 12.17 -4.19 16.72
C TYR A 496 13.48 -3.39 16.66
N TYR A 497 13.40 -2.10 16.37
CA TYR A 497 14.58 -1.22 16.38
C TYR A 497 15.18 -1.06 17.78
N ALA A 498 14.35 -1.01 18.83
CA ALA A 498 14.86 -0.99 20.21
C ALA A 498 15.74 -2.21 20.52
N SER A 499 15.36 -3.40 20.03
CA SER A 499 16.17 -4.61 20.18
C SER A 499 17.52 -4.57 19.44
N LEU A 500 17.68 -3.64 18.48
CA LEU A 500 18.91 -3.39 17.73
C LEU A 500 19.76 -2.23 18.31
N GLY A 501 19.37 -1.69 19.47
CA GLY A 501 20.08 -0.61 20.15
C GLY A 501 19.63 0.81 19.78
N PHE A 502 18.49 0.96 19.08
CA PHE A 502 17.92 2.28 18.81
C PHE A 502 17.09 2.76 20.02
N HIS A 503 17.11 4.06 20.29
CA HIS A 503 16.26 4.71 21.30
C HIS A 503 15.19 5.59 20.64
N LYS A 504 14.14 5.93 21.39
CA LYS A 504 13.06 6.80 20.88
C LYS A 504 13.55 8.24 20.82
N ALA A 505 13.55 8.82 19.62
CA ALA A 505 13.80 10.24 19.36
C ALA A 505 12.67 10.74 18.45
N LEU A 506 11.45 10.81 19.01
CA LEU A 506 10.22 10.99 18.24
C LEU A 506 10.30 12.21 17.31
N PRO A 507 9.85 12.09 16.04
CA PRO A 507 9.07 10.98 15.49
C PRO A 507 9.89 9.74 15.04
N TYR A 508 11.21 9.72 15.26
CA TYR A 508 12.12 8.67 14.82
C TYR A 508 12.50 7.65 15.90
N MET A 509 13.13 6.57 15.46
CA MET A 509 14.04 5.76 16.29
C MET A 509 15.48 6.13 15.90
N GLN A 510 16.37 6.39 16.85
CA GLN A 510 17.75 6.85 16.57
C GLN A 510 18.80 5.99 17.27
N LYS A 511 19.97 5.90 16.66
CA LYS A 511 21.18 5.28 17.20
C LYS A 511 22.39 6.13 16.83
N ASP A 512 23.18 6.48 17.82
CA ASP A 512 24.44 7.22 17.64
C ASP A 512 25.61 6.23 17.48
N PHE A 513 26.69 6.65 16.81
CA PHE A 513 27.82 5.78 16.48
C PHE A 513 29.02 5.89 17.42
#